data_AF-A0A3B4WFE3-F1
#
_entry.id   AF-A0A3B4WFE3-F1
#
_cell.length_a   1.000
_cell.length_b   1.000
_cell.length_c   1.000
_cell.angle_alpha   90.00
_cell.angle_beta   90.00
_cell.angle_gamma   90.00
#
_symmetry.space_group_name_H-M   'P 1'
#
loop_
_entity.id
_entity.type
_entity.pdbx_description
1 polymer ?
#
loop_
_entity_poly.entity_id
_entity_poly.type
_entity_poly.pdbx_seq_one_letter_code
_entity_poly.pdbx_strand_id
1 'polypeptide(L)'
;HLLSLAVTAVTECFVRVLQVKPKVIEPLEYENVLVQRKTQILSDVLRDMLQFPLEDFEVSFTRSWRTLYPTVPENAERGAQSLFVQECIKTYKSDWHVVNYKYEDYSGDFRQLPQ
;
A
#
# COMPACT_ATOMS: atom_id res chain seq x y z
N HIS A 1 -17.64 -44.07 -15.88
CA HIS A 1 -17.85 -43.29 -17.12
C HIS A 1 -18.13 -41.81 -16.87
N LEU A 2 -19.17 -41.43 -16.13
CA LEU A 2 -19.53 -40.01 -15.90
C LEU A 2 -18.43 -39.18 -15.21
N LEU A 3 -17.77 -39.72 -14.18
CA LEU A 3 -16.64 -39.06 -13.51
C LEU A 3 -15.45 -38.81 -14.44
N SER A 4 -15.16 -39.74 -15.36
CA SER A 4 -14.08 -39.57 -16.34
C SER A 4 -14.39 -38.45 -17.32
N LEU A 5 -15.63 -38.39 -17.81
CA LEU A 5 -16.10 -37.32 -18.70
C LEU A 5 -16.04 -35.94 -18.03
N ALA A 6 -16.43 -35.86 -16.75
CA ALA A 6 -16.35 -34.62 -15.98
C ALA A 6 -14.90 -34.14 -15.80
N VAL A 7 -13.98 -35.06 -15.45
CA VAL A 7 -12.56 -34.73 -15.32
C VAL A 7 -11.98 -34.26 -16.67
N THR A 8 -12.25 -34.97 -17.77
CA THR A 8 -11.78 -34.57 -19.10
C THR A 8 -12.32 -33.20 -19.51
N ALA A 9 -13.61 -32.94 -19.29
CA ALA A 9 -14.23 -31.65 -19.60
C ALA A 9 -13.62 -30.49 -18.78
N VAL A 10 -13.39 -30.69 -17.49
CA VAL A 10 -12.73 -29.68 -16.63
C VAL A 10 -11.29 -29.43 -17.09
N THR A 11 -10.56 -30.49 -17.44
CA THR A 11 -9.18 -30.40 -17.90
C THR A 11 -9.08 -29.67 -19.25
N GLU A 12 -9.96 -29.99 -20.20
CA GLU A 12 -10.03 -29.30 -21.49
C GLU A 12 -10.42 -27.82 -21.35
N CYS A 13 -11.38 -27.51 -20.47
CA CYS A 13 -11.79 -26.13 -20.20
C CYS A 13 -10.62 -25.33 -19.61
N PHE A 14 -9.90 -25.91 -18.65
CA PHE A 14 -8.72 -25.30 -18.04
C PHE A 14 -7.60 -25.05 -19.05
N VAL A 15 -7.28 -26.04 -19.90
CA VAL A 15 -6.28 -25.88 -20.96
C VAL A 15 -6.67 -24.78 -21.95
N ARG A 16 -7.95 -24.68 -22.32
CA ARG A 16 -8.44 -23.59 -23.20
C ARG A 16 -8.29 -22.21 -22.56
N VAL A 17 -8.61 -22.08 -21.27
CA VAL A 17 -8.42 -20.80 -20.53
C VAL A 17 -6.95 -20.41 -20.47
N LEU A 18 -6.04 -21.37 -20.30
CA LEU A 18 -4.60 -21.13 -20.28
C LEU A 18 -3.99 -20.80 -21.66
N GLN A 19 -4.65 -21.18 -22.76
CA GLN A 19 -4.19 -20.89 -24.13
C GLN A 19 -4.59 -19.51 -24.65
N VAL A 20 -5.48 -18.78 -23.96
CA VAL A 20 -5.83 -17.42 -24.34
C VAL A 20 -4.73 -16.48 -23.84
N LYS A 21 -3.85 -16.06 -24.74
CA LYS A 21 -2.93 -14.95 -24.47
C LYS A 21 -3.78 -13.74 -24.04
N PRO A 22 -3.57 -13.18 -22.84
CA PRO A 22 -4.34 -12.03 -22.38
C PRO A 22 -4.27 -10.94 -23.44
N LYS A 23 -5.42 -10.39 -23.83
CA LYS A 23 -5.42 -9.22 -24.73
C LYS A 23 -4.61 -8.13 -24.02
N VAL A 24 -3.61 -7.61 -24.70
CA VAL A 24 -2.87 -6.44 -24.22
C VAL A 24 -3.83 -5.27 -24.34
N ILE A 25 -4.42 -4.88 -23.21
CA ILE A 25 -5.27 -3.71 -23.11
C ILE A 25 -4.36 -2.57 -22.68
N GLU A 26 -4.46 -1.42 -23.34
CA GLU A 26 -3.80 -0.23 -22.84
C GLU A 26 -4.35 0.09 -21.44
N PRO A 27 -3.48 0.40 -20.48
CA PRO A 27 -3.91 0.75 -19.15
C PRO A 27 -4.82 1.98 -19.22
N LEU A 28 -5.90 1.95 -18.45
CA LEU A 28 -6.85 3.04 -18.39
C LEU A 28 -6.14 4.31 -17.88
N GLU A 29 -6.33 5.43 -18.58
CA GLU A 29 -5.91 6.74 -18.09
C GLU A 29 -6.89 7.23 -17.02
N TYR A 30 -6.72 6.73 -15.79
CA TYR A 30 -7.63 6.99 -14.67
C TYR A 30 -7.90 8.49 -14.47
N GLU A 31 -6.87 9.33 -14.53
CA GLU A 31 -6.99 10.79 -14.39
C GLU A 31 -7.96 11.39 -15.43
N ASN A 32 -7.81 11.01 -16.70
CA ASN A 32 -8.65 11.54 -17.78
C ASN A 32 -10.10 11.04 -17.64
N VAL A 33 -10.31 9.79 -17.23
CA VAL A 33 -11.65 9.24 -17.02
C VAL A 33 -12.35 9.93 -15.84
N LEU A 34 -11.64 10.17 -14.73
CA LEU A 34 -12.16 10.89 -13.58
C LEU A 34 -12.58 12.32 -13.95
N VAL A 35 -11.76 13.02 -14.74
CA VAL A 35 -12.08 14.36 -15.24
C VAL A 35 -13.31 14.36 -16.13
N GLN A 36 -13.37 13.45 -17.12
CA GLN A 36 -14.49 13.37 -18.07
C GLN A 36 -15.83 13.02 -17.39
N ARG A 37 -15.81 12.23 -16.31
CA ARG A 37 -17.02 11.73 -15.63
C ARG A 37 -17.31 12.41 -14.30
N LYS A 38 -16.63 13.52 -13.98
CA LYS A 38 -16.71 14.22 -12.69
C LYS A 38 -18.14 14.43 -12.19
N THR A 39 -19.05 14.92 -13.03
CA THR A 39 -20.44 15.18 -12.63
C THR A 39 -21.19 13.91 -12.24
N GLN A 40 -20.98 12.82 -12.98
CA GLN A 40 -21.60 11.52 -12.68
C GLN A 40 -21.07 10.97 -11.35
N ILE A 41 -19.75 11.07 -11.14
CA ILE A 41 -19.09 10.66 -9.90
C ILE A 41 -19.64 11.45 -8.71
N LEU A 42 -19.83 12.77 -8.84
CA LEU A 42 -20.39 13.61 -7.77
C LEU A 42 -21.86 13.31 -7.46
N SER A 43 -22.63 12.85 -8.45
CA SER A 43 -24.02 12.42 -8.25
C SER A 43 -24.18 11.00 -7.71
N ASP A 44 -23.10 10.21 -7.72
CA ASP A 44 -23.14 8.81 -7.30
C ASP A 44 -23.41 8.69 -5.79
N VAL A 45 -24.13 7.63 -5.40
CA VAL A 45 -24.47 7.32 -4.01
C VAL A 45 -23.23 6.84 -3.24
N LEU A 46 -22.30 6.16 -3.91
CA LEU A 46 -21.08 5.61 -3.33
C LEU A 46 -19.87 6.52 -3.52
N ARG A 47 -20.05 7.77 -3.96
CA ARG A 47 -18.95 8.72 -4.18
C ARG A 47 -18.04 8.90 -2.96
N ASP A 48 -18.57 8.70 -1.76
CA ASP A 48 -17.83 8.84 -0.51
C ASP A 48 -16.82 7.69 -0.31
N MET A 49 -17.00 6.54 -0.97
CA MET A 49 -16.00 5.46 -0.99
C MET A 49 -14.72 5.84 -1.75
N LEU A 50 -14.76 6.90 -2.57
CA LEU A 50 -13.59 7.41 -3.29
C LEU A 50 -12.75 8.36 -2.43
N GLN A 51 -13.27 8.78 -1.27
CA GLN A 51 -12.58 9.69 -0.35
C GLN A 51 -11.88 8.88 0.74
N PHE A 52 -10.67 9.33 1.10
CA PHE A 52 -10.00 8.79 2.28
C PHE A 52 -10.75 9.25 3.56
N PRO A 53 -10.99 8.34 4.52
CA PRO A 53 -11.57 8.72 5.80
C PRO A 53 -10.71 9.76 6.54
N LEU A 54 -11.32 10.70 7.25
CA LEU A 54 -10.59 11.71 8.04
C LEU A 54 -9.77 11.12 9.20
N GLU A 55 -10.08 9.89 9.61
CA GLU A 55 -9.44 9.15 10.72
C GLU A 55 -8.82 7.83 10.23
N ASP A 56 -8.27 7.81 9.01
CA ASP A 56 -7.65 6.61 8.43
C ASP A 56 -6.25 6.29 9.01
N PHE A 57 -5.59 7.30 9.59
CA PHE A 57 -4.34 7.12 10.32
C PHE A 57 -4.27 7.95 11.61
N GLU A 58 -3.46 7.47 12.55
CA GLU A 58 -3.06 8.17 13.76
C GLU A 58 -1.55 8.40 13.75
N VAL A 59 -1.15 9.65 13.93
CA VAL A 59 0.26 10.00 14.08
C VAL A 59 0.64 9.92 15.55
N SER A 60 1.48 8.95 15.87
CA SER A 60 2.03 8.78 17.20
C SER A 60 3.49 9.25 17.23
N PHE A 61 3.85 10.00 18.27
CA PHE A 61 5.23 10.42 18.51
C PHE A 61 5.95 9.31 19.28
N THR A 62 6.06 8.12 18.70
CA THR A 62 6.68 6.99 19.42
C THR A 62 8.15 6.87 19.02
N ARG A 63 9.03 7.39 19.88
CA ARG A 63 10.39 6.83 20.00
C ARG A 63 10.37 5.81 21.13
N SER A 64 9.53 4.76 21.01
CA SER A 64 9.22 3.82 22.10
C SER A 64 10.45 3.12 22.70
N TRP A 65 11.52 2.94 21.91
CA TRP A 65 12.68 2.18 22.35
C TRP A 65 14.00 2.77 21.83
N ARG A 66 14.67 3.62 22.63
CA ARG A 66 16.12 3.52 22.92
C ARG A 66 16.62 4.56 23.93
N THR A 67 17.72 4.16 24.59
CA THR A 67 18.63 4.84 25.53
C THR A 67 18.25 6.25 26.00
N LEU A 68 18.28 6.46 27.32
CA LEU A 68 18.08 7.76 28.00
C LEU A 68 18.93 8.91 27.42
N TYR A 69 20.01 8.59 26.70
CA TYR A 69 20.92 9.53 26.05
C TYR A 69 21.19 9.13 24.59
N PRO A 70 21.45 10.10 23.70
CA PRO A 70 21.90 9.82 22.34
C PRO A 70 23.18 8.98 22.36
N THR A 71 23.22 7.88 21.60
CA THR A 71 24.47 7.11 21.41
C THR A 71 25.45 7.84 20.49
N VAL A 72 24.99 8.89 19.80
CA VAL A 72 25.81 9.72 18.93
C VAL A 72 26.64 10.69 19.79
N PRO A 73 27.98 10.68 19.67
CA PRO A 73 28.83 11.63 20.39
C PRO A 73 28.49 13.09 20.07
N GLU A 74 28.59 13.97 21.06
CA GLU A 74 28.22 15.40 20.93
C GLU A 74 28.99 16.13 19.81
N ASN A 75 30.20 15.68 19.50
CA ASN A 75 31.06 16.25 18.45
C ASN A 75 30.97 15.53 17.09
N ALA A 76 30.11 14.50 16.95
CA ALA A 76 30.04 13.69 15.73
C ALA A 76 29.64 14.51 14.49
N GLU A 77 28.74 15.49 14.65
CA GLU A 77 28.33 16.38 13.55
C GLU A 77 29.47 17.28 13.08
N ARG A 78 30.26 17.82 14.02
CA ARG A 78 31.41 18.69 13.71
C ARG A 78 32.59 17.91 13.12
N GLY A 79 32.74 16.64 13.49
CA GLY A 79 33.78 15.76 12.97
C GLY A 79 33.44 15.09 11.64
N ALA A 80 32.17 15.10 11.22
CA ALA A 80 31.73 14.48 9.97
C ALA A 80 32.12 15.36 8.76
N GLN A 81 33.11 14.90 7.99
CA GLN A 81 33.54 15.59 6.76
C GLN A 81 32.66 15.25 5.55
N SER A 82 32.02 14.10 5.55
CA SER A 82 31.13 13.65 4.46
C SER A 82 29.71 14.14 4.70
N LEU A 83 29.11 14.76 3.69
CA LEU A 83 27.69 15.17 3.70
C LEU A 83 26.76 13.99 4.00
N PHE A 84 27.08 12.81 3.48
CA PHE A 84 26.30 11.60 3.76
C PHE A 84 26.28 11.26 5.25
N VAL A 85 27.44 11.34 5.92
CA VAL A 85 27.54 11.06 7.36
C VAL A 85 26.82 12.13 8.18
N GLN A 86 26.88 13.39 7.75
CA GLN A 86 26.12 14.49 8.38
C GLN A 86 24.61 14.25 8.29
N GLU A 87 24.10 13.88 7.11
CA GLU A 87 22.68 13.56 6.93
C GLU A 87 22.27 12.34 7.78
N CYS A 88 23.07 11.27 7.80
CA CYS A 88 22.81 10.14 8.68
C CYS A 88 22.70 10.57 10.15
N ILE A 89 23.64 11.38 10.65
CA ILE A 89 23.60 11.85 12.04
C ILE A 89 22.34 12.67 12.32
N LYS A 90 21.98 13.59 11.41
CA LYS A 90 20.74 14.38 11.52
C LYS A 90 19.51 13.48 11.58
N THR A 91 19.41 12.49 10.69
CA THR A 91 18.33 11.51 10.63
C THR A 91 18.23 10.67 11.90
N TYR A 92 19.37 10.26 12.49
CA TYR A 92 19.35 9.53 13.77
C TYR A 92 18.87 10.39 14.95
N LYS A 93 19.22 11.69 14.95
CA LYS A 93 18.86 12.65 16.01
C LYS A 93 17.49 13.30 15.84
N SER A 94 16.95 13.37 14.62
CA SER A 94 15.64 13.96 14.34
C SER A 94 14.52 13.14 14.94
N ASP A 95 13.51 13.78 15.52
CA ASP A 95 12.30 13.10 15.97
C ASP A 95 11.58 12.43 14.79
N TRP A 96 11.07 11.22 15.02
CA TRP A 96 10.35 10.45 14.02
C TRP A 96 8.88 10.37 14.41
N HIS A 97 8.02 10.58 13.42
CA HIS A 97 6.59 10.34 13.54
C HIS A 97 6.30 8.92 13.08
N VAL A 98 5.64 8.14 13.92
CA VAL A 98 5.14 6.82 13.54
C VAL A 98 3.67 6.97 13.16
N VAL A 99 3.37 6.73 11.89
CA VAL A 99 2.01 6.72 11.34
C VAL A 99 1.45 5.33 11.52
N ASN A 100 0.36 5.20 12.27
CA ASN A 100 -0.37 3.94 12.43
C ASN A 100 -1.66 4.03 11.62
N TYR A 101 -1.93 3.05 10.77
CA TYR A 101 -3.15 3.03 9.97
C TYR A 101 -4.25 2.26 10.70
N LYS A 102 -5.41 2.89 10.89
CA LYS A 102 -6.54 2.33 11.67
C LYS A 102 -7.07 1.02 11.08
N TYR A 103 -6.88 0.82 9.78
CA TYR A 103 -7.38 -0.33 9.02
C TYR A 103 -6.24 -1.14 8.38
N GLU A 104 -5.03 -1.11 8.95
CA GLU A 104 -3.88 -1.88 8.45
C GLU A 104 -4.21 -3.37 8.31
N ASP A 105 -4.93 -3.94 9.29
CA ASP A 105 -5.38 -5.33 9.28
C ASP A 105 -6.26 -5.70 8.07
N TYR A 106 -6.91 -4.70 7.44
CA TYR A 106 -7.77 -4.89 6.27
C TYR A 106 -7.02 -4.71 4.95
N SER A 107 -5.72 -4.40 4.98
CA SER A 107 -4.88 -4.18 3.78
C SER A 107 -4.36 -5.48 3.16
N GLY A 108 -4.67 -6.63 3.78
CA GLY A 108 -4.25 -7.97 3.35
C GLY A 108 -5.17 -8.62 2.32
N ASP A 109 -5.10 -9.95 2.26
CA ASP A 109 -5.98 -10.73 1.39
C ASP A 109 -7.43 -10.62 1.88
N PHE A 110 -8.38 -10.37 0.97
CA PHE A 110 -9.81 -10.27 1.34
C PHE A 110 -10.31 -11.54 2.06
N ARG A 111 -9.68 -12.69 1.82
CA ARG A 111 -9.99 -13.96 2.50
C ARG A 111 -9.61 -13.97 3.99
N GLN A 112 -8.78 -13.03 4.43
CA GLN A 112 -8.30 -12.89 5.81
C GLN A 112 -9.16 -11.92 6.63
N LEU A 113 -10.15 -11.28 6.00
CA LEU A 113 -11.06 -10.38 6.69
C LEU A 113 -11.99 -11.14 7.65
N PRO A 114 -12.34 -10.56 8.81
CA PRO A 114 -13.36 -11.13 9.69
C PRO A 114 -14.69 -11.33 8.94
N GLN A 115 -15.32 -12.50 9.12
CA GLN A 115 -16.64 -12.82 8.55
C GLN A 115 -17.79 -12.24 9.38
#